data_AF-A0AAD2PTK1-F1
#
_entry.id   AF-A0AAD2PTK1-F1
#
_cell.length_a   1.000
_cell.length_b   1.000
_cell.length_c   1.000
_cell.angle_alpha   90.00
_cell.angle_beta   90.00
_cell.angle_gamma   90.00
#
_symmetry.space_group_name_H-M   'P 1'
#
loop_
_entity.id
_entity.type
_entity.pdbx_description
1 polymer ?
#
loop_
_entity_poly.entity_id
_entity_poly.type
_entity_poly.pdbx_seq_one_letter_code
_entity_poly.pdbx_strand_id
1 'polypeptide(L)'
;MTGAEFAAMRKVCGLTQSALSAHFGLSLRAVQDIEATEGHVKSHYTLALERVALNCAYVQANPMIAPPIVRKEALQVAGMITGGATVPRA
;
A
#
# COMPACT_ATOMS: atom_id res chain seq x y z
N MET A 1 0.51 11.10 -2.38
CA MET A 1 1.72 10.26 -2.47
C MET A 1 2.64 10.82 -3.53
N THR A 2 3.84 11.24 -3.15
CA THR A 2 4.96 11.58 -4.06
C THR A 2 5.78 10.34 -4.40
N GLY A 3 6.70 10.42 -5.38
CA GLY A 3 7.62 9.32 -5.69
C GLY A 3 8.51 8.93 -4.51
N ALA A 4 8.94 9.91 -3.70
CA ALA A 4 9.73 9.67 -2.50
C ALA A 4 8.92 8.92 -1.42
N GLU A 5 7.66 9.30 -1.20
CA GLU A 5 6.76 8.60 -0.27
C GLU A 5 6.48 7.16 -0.74
N PHE A 6 6.28 6.97 -2.05
CA PHE A 6 6.12 5.67 -2.67
C PHE A 6 7.35 4.77 -2.43
N ALA A 7 8.55 5.31 -2.68
CA ALA A 7 9.81 4.61 -2.43
C ALA A 7 10.01 4.27 -0.94
N ALA A 8 9.64 5.19 -0.04
CA ALA A 8 9.73 4.97 1.40
C ALA A 8 8.82 3.82 1.84
N MET A 9 7.58 3.76 1.34
CA MET A 9 6.65 2.68 1.68
C MET A 9 7.12 1.32 1.14
N ARG A 10 7.67 1.27 -0.08
CA ARG A 10 8.32 0.05 -0.60
C ARG A 10 9.43 -0.44 0.35
N LYS A 11 10.28 0.48 0.82
CA LYS A 11 11.37 0.15 1.75
C LYS A 11 10.85 -0.35 3.09
N VAL A 12 9.79 0.25 3.64
CA VAL A 12 9.11 -0.23 4.87
C VAL A 12 8.57 -1.64 4.68
N CYS A 13 8.09 -1.97 3.48
CA CYS A 13 7.66 -3.33 3.14
C CYS A 13 8.83 -4.33 2.99
N GLY A 14 10.09 -3.88 3.06
CA GLY A 14 11.27 -4.71 2.85
C GLY A 14 11.49 -5.12 1.39
N LEU A 15 10.83 -4.45 0.44
CA LEU A 15 10.86 -4.83 -0.97
C LEU A 15 11.97 -4.10 -1.74
N THR A 16 12.65 -4.83 -2.64
CA THR A 16 13.49 -4.21 -3.68
C THR A 16 12.60 -3.63 -4.79
N GLN A 17 13.14 -2.73 -5.63
CA GLN A 17 12.39 -2.23 -6.80
C GLN A 17 11.99 -3.36 -7.75
N SER A 18 12.84 -4.39 -7.90
CA SER A 18 12.53 -5.56 -8.73
C SER A 18 11.47 -6.48 -8.11
N ALA A 19 11.44 -6.62 -6.79
CA ALA A 19 10.37 -7.36 -6.12
C ALA A 19 9.04 -6.61 -6.30
N LEU A 20 9.04 -5.29 -6.14
CA LEU A 20 7.85 -4.47 -6.35
C LEU A 20 7.35 -4.54 -7.80
N SER A 21 8.26 -4.54 -8.78
CA SER A 21 7.87 -4.64 -10.19
C SER A 21 7.14 -5.96 -10.48
N ALA A 22 7.56 -7.06 -9.85
CA ALA A 22 6.85 -8.35 -9.94
C ALA A 22 5.45 -8.29 -9.27
N HIS A 23 5.33 -7.64 -8.11
CA HIS A 23 4.02 -7.44 -7.46
C HIS A 23 3.05 -6.60 -8.31
N PHE A 24 3.57 -5.64 -9.07
CA PHE A 24 2.77 -4.70 -9.84
C PHE A 24 2.51 -5.18 -11.28
N GLY A 25 3.21 -6.22 -11.75
CA GLY A 25 3.20 -6.59 -13.17
C GLY A 25 3.79 -5.51 -14.07
N LEU A 26 4.78 -4.75 -13.56
CA LEU A 26 5.45 -3.66 -14.26
C LEU A 26 6.89 -4.00 -14.58
N SER A 27 7.50 -3.24 -15.50
CA SER A 27 8.95 -3.27 -15.68
C SER A 27 9.66 -2.60 -14.49
N LEU A 28 10.91 -3.02 -14.23
CA LEU A 28 11.76 -2.35 -13.23
C LEU A 28 11.90 -0.85 -13.52
N ARG A 29 12.00 -0.49 -14.81
CA ARG A 29 12.11 0.91 -15.23
C ARG A 29 10.87 1.72 -14.86
N ALA A 30 9.67 1.16 -15.04
CA ALA A 30 8.44 1.84 -14.65
C ALA A 30 8.40 2.12 -13.13
N VAL A 31 8.88 1.18 -12.30
CA VAL A 31 8.99 1.42 -10.85
C VAL A 31 9.98 2.56 -10.54
N GLN A 32 11.12 2.59 -11.23
CA GLN A 32 12.09 3.67 -11.08
C GLN A 32 11.53 5.03 -11.47
N ASP A 33 10.79 5.11 -12.58
CA ASP A 33 10.16 6.34 -13.06
C ASP A 33 9.07 6.82 -12.07
N ILE A 34 8.30 5.90 -11.48
CA ILE A 34 7.34 6.23 -10.42
C ILE A 34 8.06 6.80 -9.19
N GLU A 35 9.12 6.15 -8.71
CA GLU A 35 9.89 6.60 -7.55
C GLU A 35 10.61 7.92 -7.77
N ALA A 36 11.01 8.22 -9.02
CA ALA A 36 11.63 9.47 -9.41
C ALA A 36 10.62 10.62 -9.63
N THR A 37 9.32 10.36 -9.55
CA THR A 37 8.30 11.38 -9.76
C THR A 37 8.31 12.41 -8.61
N GLU A 38 8.65 13.66 -8.93
CA GLU A 38 8.63 14.78 -7.97
C GLU A 38 7.20 15.22 -7.61
N GLY A 39 6.26 15.03 -8.54
CA GLY A 39 4.85 15.34 -8.35
C GLY A 39 4.06 14.21 -7.68
N HIS A 40 2.74 14.24 -7.88
CA HIS A 40 1.87 13.18 -7.42
C HIS A 40 2.00 11.93 -8.30
N VAL A 41 2.23 10.80 -7.65
CA VAL A 41 2.12 9.48 -8.26
C VAL A 41 0.67 9.25 -8.68
N LYS A 42 0.47 8.67 -9.87
CA LYS A 42 -0.88 8.34 -10.35
C LYS A 42 -1.62 7.46 -9.34
N SER A 43 -2.91 7.72 -9.16
CA SER A 43 -3.75 7.09 -8.12
C SER A 43 -3.73 5.56 -8.17
N HIS A 44 -3.74 4.96 -9.37
CA HIS A 44 -3.71 3.50 -9.50
C HIS A 44 -2.42 2.86 -8.95
N TYR A 45 -1.26 3.52 -9.08
CA TYR A 45 -0.02 3.02 -8.47
C TYR A 45 -0.05 3.19 -6.95
N THR A 46 -0.64 4.28 -6.47
CA THR A 46 -0.83 4.50 -5.02
C THR A 46 -1.69 3.39 -4.41
N LEU A 47 -2.85 3.10 -5.02
CA LEU A 47 -3.76 2.02 -4.59
C LEU A 47 -3.09 0.64 -4.66
N ALA A 48 -2.31 0.37 -5.72
CA ALA A 48 -1.55 -0.87 -5.84
C ALA A 48 -0.53 -1.02 -4.70
N LEU A 49 0.19 0.07 -4.36
CA LEU A 49 1.15 0.05 -3.26
C LEU A 49 0.48 -0.14 -1.91
N GLU A 50 -0.66 0.52 -1.68
CA GLU A 50 -1.47 0.35 -0.47
C GLU A 50 -1.92 -1.11 -0.30
N ARG A 51 -2.33 -1.77 -1.39
CA ARG A 51 -2.68 -3.19 -1.35
C ARG A 51 -1.49 -4.08 -1.01
N VAL A 52 -0.31 -3.80 -1.58
CA VAL A 52 0.94 -4.50 -1.25
C VAL A 52 1.31 -4.27 0.21
N ALA A 53 1.23 -3.02 0.70
CA ALA A 53 1.54 -2.70 2.09
C ALA A 53 0.60 -3.42 3.08
N LEU A 54 -0.69 -3.55 2.76
CA LEU A 54 -1.62 -4.38 3.55
C LEU A 54 -1.19 -5.86 3.58
N ASN A 55 -0.78 -6.41 2.44
CA ASN A 55 -0.30 -7.79 2.38
C ASN A 55 0.99 -7.97 3.19
N CYS A 56 1.95 -7.05 3.06
CA CYS A 56 3.18 -7.07 3.85
C CYS A 56 2.91 -6.96 5.35
N ALA A 57 1.98 -6.10 5.76
CA ALA A 57 1.54 -5.99 7.15
C ALA A 57 1.00 -7.31 7.70
N TYR A 58 0.20 -8.02 6.90
CA TYR A 58 -0.33 -9.35 7.26
C TYR A 58 0.79 -10.40 7.37
N VAL A 59 1.65 -10.52 6.34
CA VAL A 59 2.73 -11.51 6.30
C VAL A 59 3.74 -11.30 7.42
N GLN A 60 4.05 -10.04 7.76
CA GLN A 60 5.01 -9.71 8.82
C GLN A 60 4.37 -9.57 10.20
N ALA A 61 3.07 -9.83 10.34
CA ALA A 61 2.31 -9.65 11.58
C ALA A 61 2.50 -8.25 12.22
N ASN A 62 2.69 -7.22 11.38
CA ASN A 62 2.94 -5.85 11.82
C ASN A 62 1.98 -4.88 11.11
N PRO A 63 0.87 -4.48 11.77
CA PRO A 63 -0.12 -3.60 11.14
C PRO A 63 0.44 -2.22 10.80
N MET A 64 1.52 -1.77 11.46
CA MET A 64 2.10 -0.44 11.25
C MET A 64 2.77 -0.25 9.89
N ILE A 65 3.00 -1.34 9.13
CA ILE A 65 3.47 -1.31 7.74
C ILE A 65 2.39 -0.73 6.82
N ALA A 66 1.12 -1.06 7.06
CA ALA A 66 0.03 -0.55 6.25
C ALA A 66 -0.20 0.94 6.52
N PRO A 67 -0.48 1.77 5.51
CA PRO A 67 -0.76 3.19 5.69
C PRO A 67 -1.97 3.44 6.61
N PRO A 68 -2.04 4.61 7.29
CA PRO A 68 -3.14 4.90 8.23
C PRO A 68 -4.54 4.72 7.62
N ILE A 69 -4.74 5.13 6.36
CA ILE A 69 -6.03 4.98 5.68
C ILE A 69 -6.40 3.50 5.50
N VAL A 70 -5.45 2.69 5.05
CA VAL A 70 -5.62 1.25 4.84
C VAL A 70 -5.91 0.53 6.15
N ARG A 71 -5.25 0.90 7.26
CA ARG A 71 -5.53 0.32 8.58
C ARG A 71 -6.95 0.62 9.05
N LYS A 72 -7.39 1.87 8.87
CA LYS A 72 -8.75 2.30 9.22
C LYS A 72 -9.80 1.49 8.45
N GLU A 73 -9.62 1.38 7.14
CA GLU A 73 -10.52 0.60 6.27
C GLU A 73 -10.51 -0.89 6.62
N ALA A 74 -9.33 -1.47 6.85
CA ALA A 74 -9.20 -2.88 7.24
C ALA A 74 -9.92 -3.18 8.56
N LEU A 75 -9.81 -2.29 9.56
CA LEU A 75 -10.54 -2.43 10.83
C LEU A 75 -12.06 -2.33 10.64
N GLN A 76 -12.53 -1.40 9.81
CA GLN A 76 -13.96 -1.27 9.52
C GLN A 76 -14.51 -2.53 8.86
N VAL A 77 -13.82 -3.05 7.84
CA VAL A 77 -14.20 -4.29 7.16
C VAL A 77 -14.15 -5.48 8.12
N ALA A 78 -13.11 -5.60 8.95
CA ALA A 78 -13.02 -6.65 9.95
C ALA A 78 -14.19 -6.60 10.95
N GLY A 79 -14.61 -5.39 11.36
CA GLY A 79 -15.78 -5.19 12.21
C GLY A 79 -17.09 -5.64 11.55
N MET A 80 -17.24 -5.41 10.24
CA MET A 80 -18.40 -5.90 9.46
C MET A 80 -18.41 -7.43 9.36
N ILE A 81 -17.24 -8.06 9.18
CA ILE A 81 -17.10 -9.52 9.07
C ILE A 81 -17.36 -10.22 10.40
N THR A 82 -16.85 -9.66 11.50
CA THR A 82 -16.92 -10.26 12.84
C THR A 82 -18.19 -9.91 13.61
N GLY A 83 -19.07 -9.08 13.02
CA GLY A 83 -20.30 -8.62 13.65
C GLY A 83 -20.11 -7.56 14.74
N GLY A 84 -18.90 -6.98 14.85
CA GLY A 84 -18.53 -6.01 15.88
C GLY A 84 -18.82 -4.54 15.54
N ALA A 85 -19.16 -4.20 14.29
CA ALA A 85 -19.40 -2.80 13.89
C ALA A 85 -20.58 -2.64 12.93
N THR A 86 -21.41 -1.61 13.19
CA THR A 86 -22.43 -1.09 12.28
C THR A 86 -21.80 -0.15 11.25
N VAL A 87 -22.16 -0.31 9.98
CA VAL A 87 -21.68 0.56 8.88
C VAL A 87 -22.08 2.01 9.18
N PRO A 88 -21.18 3.00 9.08
CA PRO A 88 -21.58 4.41 9.14
C PRO A 88 -22.54 4.67 7.98
N ARG A 89 -23.78 5.06 8.28
CA ARG A 89 -24.68 5.57 7.25
C ARG A 89 -24.10 6.89 6.75
N ALA A 90 -23.88 6.95 5.44
CA ALA A 90 -23.49 8.16 4.73
C ALA A 90 -24.57 9.24 4.86
#